data_AF-A0A8I2YJD2-F1
#
_entry.id   AF-A0A8I2YJD2-F1
#
_cell.length_a   1.000
_cell.length_b   1.000
_cell.length_c   1.000
_cell.angle_alpha   90.00
_cell.angle_beta   90.00
_cell.angle_gamma   90.00
#
_symmetry.space_group_name_H-M   'P 1'
#
loop_
_entity.id
_entity.type
_entity.pdbx_description
1 polymer ?
#
loop_
_entity_poly.entity_id
_entity_poly.type
_entity_poly.pdbx_seq_one_letter_code
_entity_poly.pdbx_strand_id
1 'polypeptide(L)'
;MKHIVTGGFWLNLNTKCWLQAGTHIWAYMNDHPWQRKLMGIPNLSPVQPGVTHLPTWVVNGKREIIPPVEWQTTEAGKLSQSVVHQIPATKLFYSVNSVMTMDGDKVHPGGYTILQHLTTSEQWVGRVIELLSHCDLPYTVSHIVVSQFEILPNLHPRL
;
A
#
# COMPACT_ATOMS: atom_id res chain seq x y z
N MET A 1 3.46 -18.38 -3.67
CA MET A 1 4.24 -18.34 -4.93
C MET A 1 4.83 -16.96 -5.26
N LYS A 2 4.18 -15.82 -4.93
CA LYS A 2 4.74 -14.46 -5.15
C LYS A 2 6.09 -14.21 -4.44
N HIS A 3 6.31 -14.75 -3.25
CA HIS A 3 7.58 -14.61 -2.50
C HIS A 3 8.82 -15.17 -3.20
N ILE A 4 8.64 -16.13 -4.11
CA ILE A 4 9.75 -16.72 -4.86
C ILE A 4 10.20 -15.74 -5.96
N VAL A 5 9.29 -14.98 -6.54
CA VAL A 5 9.55 -14.00 -7.62
C VAL A 5 10.23 -12.73 -7.10
N THR A 6 10.06 -12.38 -5.82
CA THR A 6 10.54 -11.11 -5.25
C THR A 6 11.94 -11.16 -4.64
N GLY A 7 12.74 -12.21 -4.91
CA GLY A 7 14.18 -12.22 -4.57
C GLY A 7 14.58 -12.95 -3.28
N GLY A 8 13.80 -13.95 -2.84
CA GLY A 8 14.24 -14.86 -1.78
C GLY A 8 15.48 -15.69 -2.18
N PHE A 9 16.12 -16.33 -1.20
CA PHE A 9 17.17 -17.32 -1.45
C PHE A 9 16.62 -18.73 -1.19
N TRP A 10 17.02 -19.72 -1.99
CA TRP A 10 16.80 -21.13 -1.68
C TRP A 10 18.11 -21.90 -1.70
N LEU A 11 18.22 -22.91 -0.84
CA LEU A 11 19.36 -23.82 -0.84
C LEU A 11 19.18 -24.84 -1.96
N ASN A 12 20.06 -24.82 -2.97
CA ASN A 12 20.11 -25.89 -3.96
C ASN A 12 20.76 -27.12 -3.32
N LEU A 13 19.99 -28.19 -3.11
CA LEU A 13 20.48 -29.38 -2.41
C LEU A 13 21.54 -30.16 -3.18
N ASN A 14 21.58 -30.02 -4.51
CA ASN A 14 22.53 -30.72 -5.38
C ASN A 14 23.90 -30.04 -5.36
N THR A 15 23.93 -28.71 -5.40
CA THR A 15 25.18 -27.93 -5.37
C THR A 15 25.58 -27.47 -3.97
N LYS A 16 24.70 -27.63 -2.97
CA LYS A 16 24.83 -27.11 -1.60
C LYS A 16 25.09 -25.60 -1.53
N CYS A 17 24.70 -24.85 -2.56
CA CYS A 17 24.83 -23.40 -2.60
C CYS A 17 23.47 -22.72 -2.40
N TRP A 18 23.48 -21.59 -1.69
CA TRP A 18 22.34 -20.68 -1.65
C TRP A 18 22.25 -19.94 -2.98
N LEU A 19 21.14 -20.14 -3.69
CA LEU A 19 20.87 -19.45 -4.94
C LEU A 19 19.85 -18.35 -4.69
N GLN A 20 20.12 -17.17 -5.23
CA GLN A 20 19.14 -16.09 -5.26
C GLN A 20 18.06 -16.48 -6.29
N ALA A 21 16.84 -16.66 -5.82
CA ALA A 21 15.70 -17.07 -6.64
C ALA A 21 15.47 -16.10 -7.80
N GLY A 22 15.61 -14.80 -7.51
CA GLY A 22 15.28 -13.72 -8.42
C GLY A 22 16.01 -13.81 -9.76
N THR A 23 17.31 -14.11 -9.80
CA THR A 23 18.10 -14.12 -11.04
C THR A 23 17.69 -15.27 -11.96
N HIS A 24 17.55 -16.47 -11.40
CA HIS A 24 17.17 -17.65 -12.18
C HIS A 24 15.71 -17.61 -12.63
N ILE A 25 14.80 -17.11 -11.79
CA ILE A 25 13.40 -16.91 -12.17
C ILE A 25 13.30 -15.84 -13.26
N TRP A 26 14.06 -14.76 -13.16
CA TRP A 26 14.05 -13.73 -14.19
C TRP A 26 14.59 -14.23 -15.52
N ALA A 27 15.69 -14.98 -15.52
CA ALA A 27 16.20 -15.63 -16.73
C ALA A 27 15.12 -16.52 -17.34
N TYR A 28 14.49 -17.39 -16.53
CA TYR A 28 13.40 -18.24 -16.97
C TYR A 28 12.20 -17.45 -17.53
N MET A 29 11.75 -16.40 -16.86
CA MET A 29 10.61 -15.57 -17.30
C MET A 29 10.93 -14.75 -18.56
N ASN A 30 12.20 -14.40 -18.80
CA ASN A 30 12.64 -13.80 -20.05
C ASN A 30 12.59 -14.80 -21.21
N ASP A 31 12.99 -16.05 -20.96
CA ASP A 31 12.94 -17.13 -21.96
C ASP A 31 11.50 -17.62 -22.22
N HIS A 32 10.56 -17.35 -21.30
CA HIS A 32 9.17 -17.84 -21.34
C HIS A 32 8.13 -16.69 -21.28
N PRO A 33 7.99 -15.88 -22.34
CA PRO A 33 7.16 -14.67 -22.35
C PRO A 33 5.66 -14.94 -22.09
N TRP A 34 5.16 -16.12 -22.47
CA TRP A 34 3.77 -16.50 -22.23
C TRP A 34 3.47 -16.71 -20.73
N GLN A 35 4.36 -17.39 -20.01
CA GLN A 35 4.23 -17.60 -18.56
C GLN A 35 4.40 -16.29 -17.81
N ARG A 36 5.33 -15.44 -18.25
CA ARG A 36 5.50 -14.08 -17.74
C ARG A 36 4.21 -13.25 -17.84
N LYS A 37 3.55 -13.28 -19.01
CA LYS A 37 2.28 -12.59 -19.26
C LYS A 37 1.16 -13.12 -18.37
N LEU A 38 1.07 -14.44 -18.21
CA LEU A 38 0.10 -15.08 -17.31
C LEU A 38 0.28 -14.63 -15.84
N MET A 39 1.53 -14.39 -15.44
CA MET A 39 1.86 -13.92 -14.09
C MET A 39 1.71 -12.41 -13.90
N GLY A 40 1.31 -11.66 -14.94
CA GLY A 40 1.16 -10.20 -14.88
C GLY A 40 2.47 -9.45 -14.65
N ILE A 41 3.60 -10.05 -15.02
CA ILE A 41 4.92 -9.43 -14.85
C ILE A 41 5.18 -8.53 -16.08
N PRO A 42 5.20 -7.19 -15.92
CA PRO A 42 5.38 -6.27 -17.05
C PRO A 42 6.74 -6.50 -17.74
N ASN A 43 6.85 -6.15 -19.02
CA ASN A 43 8.11 -6.10 -19.74
C ASN A 43 8.96 -4.97 -19.14
N LEU A 44 9.82 -5.33 -18.19
CA LEU A 44 10.75 -4.41 -17.57
C LEU A 44 12.08 -4.50 -18.32
N SER A 45 12.68 -3.33 -18.57
CA SER A 45 14.13 -3.16 -18.70
C SER A 45 14.87 -3.96 -17.61
N PRO A 46 16.13 -4.37 -17.81
CA PRO A 46 16.81 -5.32 -16.93
C PRO A 46 16.83 -4.82 -15.47
N VAL A 47 15.86 -5.28 -14.67
CA VAL A 47 15.80 -5.05 -13.24
C VAL A 47 16.67 -6.14 -12.62
N GLN A 48 17.84 -5.76 -12.13
CA GLN A 48 18.66 -6.67 -11.36
C GLN A 48 17.91 -7.04 -10.07
N PRO A 49 17.72 -8.34 -9.77
CA PRO A 49 17.08 -8.78 -8.53
C PRO A 49 17.83 -8.22 -7.31
N GLY A 50 17.10 -7.61 -6.38
CA GLY A 50 17.69 -6.90 -5.23
C GLY A 50 17.88 -5.40 -5.47
N VAL A 51 17.64 -4.88 -6.68
CA VAL A 51 17.53 -3.43 -6.89
C VAL A 51 16.30 -2.92 -6.15
N THR A 52 16.55 -2.18 -5.08
CA THR A 52 15.52 -1.43 -4.37
C THR A 52 15.42 -0.07 -5.03
N HIS A 53 14.25 0.28 -5.54
CA HIS A 53 13.98 1.64 -5.96
C HIS A 53 13.66 2.46 -4.71
N LEU A 54 14.56 3.39 -4.36
CA LEU A 54 14.28 4.34 -3.30
C LEU A 54 13.11 5.23 -3.73
N PRO A 55 12.22 5.59 -2.80
CA PRO A 55 11.14 6.51 -3.12
C PRO A 55 11.74 7.85 -3.57
N THR A 56 11.08 8.48 -4.55
CA THR A 56 11.50 9.76 -5.12
C THR A 56 10.36 10.76 -5.08
N TRP A 57 10.66 12.03 -4.78
CA TRP A 57 9.74 13.15 -5.00
C TRP A 57 10.10 13.91 -6.28
N VAL A 58 9.20 14.77 -6.76
CA VAL A 58 9.47 15.67 -7.89
C VAL A 58 9.61 17.09 -7.37
N VAL A 59 10.80 17.67 -7.50
CA VAL A 59 11.09 19.06 -7.13
C VAL A 59 11.54 19.79 -8.39
N ASN A 60 10.79 20.82 -8.80
CA ASN A 60 11.06 21.59 -10.02
C ASN A 60 11.21 20.71 -11.29
N GLY A 61 10.37 19.67 -11.41
CA GLY A 61 10.39 18.74 -12.54
C GLY A 61 11.54 17.72 -12.53
N LYS A 62 12.43 17.74 -11.53
CA LYS A 62 13.49 16.75 -11.34
C LYS A 62 13.08 15.73 -10.30
N ARG A 63 13.37 14.45 -10.56
CA ARG A 63 13.21 13.38 -9.57
C ARG A 63 14.41 13.38 -8.64
N GLU A 64 14.16 13.52 -7.35
CA GLU A 64 15.16 13.42 -6.31
C GLU A 64 14.80 12.28 -5.36
N ILE A 65 15.81 11.60 -4.85
CA ILE A 65 15.65 10.51 -3.88
C ILE A 65 15.25 11.12 -2.55
N ILE A 66 14.21 10.58 -1.92
CA ILE A 66 13.81 10.98 -0.58
C ILE A 66 14.94 10.60 0.38
N PRO A 67 15.47 11.54 1.19
CA PRO A 67 16.57 11.26 2.10
C PRO A 67 16.19 10.15 3.10
N PRO A 68 17.16 9.33 3.54
CA PRO A 68 16.90 8.33 4.57
C PRO A 68 16.43 9.01 5.86
N VAL A 69 15.47 8.36 6.54
CA VAL A 69 14.97 8.80 7.85
C VAL A 69 15.68 7.99 8.93
N GLU A 70 16.18 8.66 9.97
CA GLU A 70 16.78 7.97 11.11
C GLU A 70 15.72 7.20 11.90
N TRP A 71 15.98 5.95 12.25
CA TRP A 71 15.00 5.12 12.97
C TRP A 71 14.56 5.75 14.32
N GLN A 72 15.47 6.44 14.99
CA GLN A 72 15.18 7.13 16.24
C GLN A 72 14.20 8.31 16.10
N THR A 73 13.90 8.73 14.87
CA THR A 73 12.89 9.77 14.59
C THR A 73 11.59 9.20 14.03
N THR A 74 11.47 7.87 13.88
CA THR A 74 10.26 7.23 13.34
C THR A 74 9.31 6.77 14.44
N GLU A 75 8.07 7.27 14.43
CA GLU A 75 7.07 6.91 15.43
C GLU A 75 6.37 5.58 15.10
N ALA A 76 5.98 4.84 16.14
CA ALA A 76 5.29 3.56 15.98
C ALA A 76 3.78 3.78 15.92
N GLY A 77 3.08 3.17 14.96
CA GLY A 77 1.62 3.21 14.90
C GLY A 77 0.98 1.96 15.52
N LYS A 78 -0.14 2.14 16.23
CA LYS A 78 -1.06 1.06 16.61
C LYS A 78 -2.37 1.19 15.84
N LEU A 79 -2.94 0.07 15.42
CA LEU A 79 -4.29 0.06 14.88
C LEU A 79 -5.29 0.25 16.02
N SER A 80 -6.02 1.37 16.02
CA SER A 80 -7.11 1.59 16.97
C SER A 80 -8.33 0.76 16.54
N GLN A 81 -9.07 0.24 17.52
CA GLN A 81 -10.34 -0.43 17.23
C GLN A 81 -11.32 0.56 16.62
N SER A 82 -11.98 0.14 15.54
CA SER A 82 -12.97 0.97 14.86
C SER A 82 -14.10 1.37 15.80
N VAL A 83 -14.35 2.67 15.91
CA VAL A 83 -15.56 3.19 16.54
C VAL A 83 -16.73 2.90 15.60
N VAL A 84 -17.59 1.97 15.99
CA VAL A 84 -18.78 1.65 15.22
C VAL A 84 -19.80 2.76 15.44
N HIS A 85 -19.94 3.66 14.47
CA HIS A 85 -21.11 4.53 14.43
C HIS A 85 -22.32 3.70 14.01
N GLN A 86 -23.37 3.73 14.84
CA GLN A 86 -24.64 3.07 14.52
C GLN A 86 -25.31 3.82 13.37
N ILE A 87 -25.15 3.30 12.16
CA ILE A 87 -25.94 3.76 11.01
C ILE A 87 -27.34 3.15 11.15
N PRO A 88 -28.42 3.95 11.08
CA PRO A 88 -29.78 3.43 11.18
C PRO A 88 -30.04 2.35 10.13
N ALA A 89 -30.55 1.19 10.57
CA ALA A 89 -30.79 0.01 9.71
C ALA A 89 -31.81 0.23 8.58
N THR A 90 -32.47 1.40 8.54
CA THR A 90 -33.51 1.72 7.55
C THR A 90 -32.98 2.35 6.26
N LYS A 91 -31.67 2.67 6.19
CA LYS A 91 -31.07 3.31 5.02
C LYS A 91 -30.34 2.31 4.13
N LEU A 92 -30.49 2.45 2.81
CA LEU A 92 -29.80 1.64 1.81
C LEU A 92 -28.56 2.39 1.29
N PHE A 93 -27.48 1.65 1.10
CA PHE A 93 -26.20 2.18 0.62
C PHE A 93 -25.64 1.34 -0.51
N TYR A 94 -24.94 1.98 -1.42
CA TYR A 94 -24.11 1.34 -2.43
C TYR A 94 -22.65 1.32 -1.98
N SER A 95 -22.00 0.17 -2.13
CA SER A 95 -20.54 0.08 -2.00
C SER A 95 -19.87 0.82 -3.14
N VAL A 96 -18.89 1.66 -2.80
CA VAL A 96 -18.13 2.48 -3.75
C VAL A 96 -16.70 1.95 -3.89
N ASN A 97 -16.24 1.81 -5.14
CA ASN A 97 -14.91 1.26 -5.42
C ASN A 97 -13.77 2.27 -5.19
N SER A 98 -14.05 3.56 -5.39
CA SER A 98 -13.07 4.64 -5.17
C SER A 98 -13.73 6.01 -5.18
N VAL A 99 -13.08 6.99 -4.56
CA VAL A 99 -13.46 8.41 -4.59
C VAL A 99 -12.23 9.26 -4.88
N MET A 100 -12.44 10.42 -5.50
CA MET A 100 -11.39 11.43 -5.69
C MET A 100 -11.46 12.43 -4.53
N THR A 101 -10.33 12.73 -3.90
CA THR A 101 -10.23 13.78 -2.88
C THR A 101 -10.28 15.16 -3.54
N MET A 102 -10.43 16.22 -2.73
CA MET A 102 -10.36 17.60 -3.22
C MET A 102 -9.01 17.93 -3.84
N ASP A 103 -7.94 17.28 -3.38
CA ASP A 103 -6.57 17.44 -3.88
C ASP A 103 -6.30 16.63 -5.17
N GLY A 104 -7.29 15.85 -5.63
CA GLY A 104 -7.19 15.04 -6.85
C GLY A 104 -6.57 13.66 -6.62
N ASP A 105 -6.36 13.23 -5.37
CA ASP A 105 -5.91 11.88 -5.07
C ASP A 105 -7.06 10.87 -5.16
N LYS A 106 -6.74 9.65 -5.60
CA LYS A 106 -7.71 8.56 -5.67
C LYS A 106 -7.65 7.69 -4.41
N VAL A 107 -8.73 7.69 -3.65
CA VAL A 107 -8.92 6.87 -2.46
C VAL A 107 -9.77 5.65 -2.81
N HIS A 108 -9.37 4.46 -2.35
CA HIS A 108 -10.09 3.22 -2.59
C HIS A 108 -10.04 2.31 -1.34
N PRO A 109 -10.99 1.37 -1.17
CA PRO A 109 -10.91 0.36 -0.12
C PRO A 109 -9.58 -0.41 -0.18
N GLY A 110 -8.99 -0.64 0.99
CA GLY A 110 -7.66 -1.22 1.18
C GLY A 110 -6.50 -0.23 1.11
N GLY A 111 -6.70 0.97 0.55
CA GLY A 111 -5.70 2.04 0.48
C GLY A 111 -5.48 2.75 1.81
N TYR A 112 -4.36 3.45 1.94
CA TYR A 112 -4.04 4.30 3.08
C TYR A 112 -4.23 5.76 2.69
N THR A 113 -4.81 6.54 3.59
CA THR A 113 -5.07 7.96 3.36
C THR A 113 -4.88 8.74 4.66
N ILE A 114 -4.49 10.00 4.52
CA ILE A 114 -4.58 10.98 5.60
C ILE A 114 -6.01 11.49 5.60
N LEU A 115 -6.59 11.62 6.78
CA LEU A 115 -7.95 12.10 7.00
C LEU A 115 -7.86 13.24 8.00
N GLN A 116 -8.76 14.20 7.87
CA GLN A 116 -8.84 15.34 8.76
C GLN A 116 -10.20 15.36 9.45
N HIS A 117 -10.21 15.45 10.77
CA HIS A 117 -11.42 15.64 11.54
C HIS A 117 -11.95 17.06 11.29
N LEU A 118 -13.18 17.18 10.77
CA LEU A 118 -13.75 18.47 10.34
C LEU A 118 -13.80 19.53 11.44
N THR A 119 -14.06 19.13 12.69
CA THR A 119 -14.24 20.06 13.82
C THR A 119 -12.96 20.42 14.55
N THR A 120 -12.02 19.49 14.70
CA THR A 120 -10.78 19.69 15.49
C THR A 120 -9.58 20.00 14.61
N SER A 121 -9.71 19.82 13.29
CA SER A 121 -8.61 19.88 12.30
C SER A 121 -7.50 18.86 12.54
N GLU A 122 -7.69 17.93 13.48
CA GLU A 122 -6.76 16.86 13.78
C GLU A 122 -6.64 15.92 12.57
N GLN A 123 -5.40 15.56 12.25
CA GLN A 123 -5.10 14.65 11.16
C GLN A 123 -4.76 13.28 11.69
N TRP A 124 -5.31 12.24 11.05
CA TRP A 124 -4.94 10.86 11.35
C TRP A 124 -4.68 10.09 10.06
N VAL A 125 -3.81 9.10 10.16
CA VAL A 125 -3.56 8.14 9.08
C VAL A 125 -4.53 6.98 9.27
N GLY A 126 -5.18 6.56 8.19
CA GLY A 126 -6.14 5.47 8.23
C GLY A 126 -6.06 4.57 7.01
N ARG A 127 -6.38 3.29 7.19
CA ARG A 127 -6.66 2.39 6.07
C ARG A 127 -8.16 2.44 5.77
N VAL A 128 -8.52 2.72 4.53
CA VAL A 128 -9.91 2.70 4.09
C VAL A 128 -10.39 1.25 4.06
N ILE A 129 -11.45 0.96 4.79
CA ILE A 129 -12.08 -0.36 4.82
C ILE A 129 -13.23 -0.40 3.83
N GLU A 130 -14.07 0.63 3.84
CA GLU A 130 -15.27 0.68 3.04
C GLU A 130 -15.63 2.12 2.66
N LEU A 131 -16.22 2.29 1.48
CA LEU A 131 -16.78 3.55 1.01
C LEU A 131 -18.25 3.30 0.67
N LEU A 132 -19.15 4.14 1.19
CA LEU A 132 -20.59 3.98 1.04
C LEU A 132 -21.23 5.24 0.48
N SER A 133 -22.02 5.08 -0.58
CA SER A 133 -22.87 6.14 -1.14
C SER A 133 -24.32 5.87 -0.77
N HIS A 134 -25.06 6.90 -0.35
CA HIS A 134 -26.48 6.78 -0.05
C HIS A 134 -27.27 6.51 -1.34
N CYS A 135 -28.28 5.64 -1.30
CA CYS A 135 -29.05 5.28 -2.50
C CYS A 135 -29.67 6.49 -3.22
N ASP A 136 -30.07 7.51 -2.44
CA ASP A 136 -30.71 8.73 -2.95
C ASP A 136 -29.72 9.73 -3.58
N LEU A 137 -28.41 9.55 -3.37
CA LEU A 137 -27.35 10.44 -3.87
C LEU A 137 -26.25 9.62 -4.58
N PRO A 138 -26.55 8.97 -5.72
CA PRO A 138 -25.75 7.89 -6.31
C PRO A 138 -24.35 8.25 -6.82
N TYR A 139 -23.85 9.47 -6.61
CA TYR A 139 -22.52 9.90 -7.04
C TYR A 139 -21.71 10.58 -5.92
N THR A 140 -22.24 10.57 -4.70
CA THR A 140 -21.58 11.19 -3.54
C THR A 140 -21.29 10.12 -2.51
N VAL A 141 -20.01 9.96 -2.16
CA VAL A 141 -19.65 9.16 -0.99
C VAL A 141 -20.16 9.88 0.24
N SER A 142 -21.02 9.20 0.97
CA SER A 142 -21.68 9.74 2.16
C SER A 142 -20.98 9.30 3.44
N HIS A 143 -20.43 8.08 3.44
CA HIS A 143 -19.74 7.51 4.59
C HIS A 143 -18.47 6.81 4.13
N ILE A 144 -17.46 6.90 4.98
CA ILE A 144 -16.19 6.20 4.84
C ILE A 144 -15.92 5.46 6.15
N VAL A 145 -15.63 4.17 6.06
CA VAL A 145 -15.19 3.38 7.20
C VAL A 145 -13.68 3.25 7.10
N VAL A 146 -12.99 3.68 8.15
CA VAL A 146 -11.53 3.66 8.24
C VAL A 146 -11.08 2.91 9.47
N SER A 147 -9.98 2.18 9.32
CA SER A 147 -9.20 1.68 10.44
C SER A 147 -8.15 2.74 10.77
N GLN A 148 -8.30 3.39 11.91
CA GLN A 148 -7.42 4.46 12.35
C GLN A 148 -6.09 3.89 12.84
N PHE A 149 -5.00 4.56 12.48
CA PHE A 149 -3.69 4.35 13.10
C PHE A 149 -3.47 5.45 14.15
N GLU A 150 -3.31 5.02 15.38
CA GLU A 150 -2.86 5.86 16.47
C GLU A 150 -1.34 5.87 16.48
N ILE A 151 -0.76 7.05 16.32
CA ILE A 151 0.68 7.22 16.43
C ILE A 151 1.02 7.22 17.92
N LEU A 152 1.81 6.23 18.34
CA LEU A 152 2.24 6.09 19.71
C LEU A 152 3.34 7.11 20.02
N PRO A 153 3.34 7.71 21.22
CA PRO A 153 4.34 8.71 21.62
C PRO A 153 5.74 8.13 21.79
N ASN A 154 5.85 6.78 21.83
CA ASN A 154 7.10 6.09 22.03
C ASN A 154 7.48 5.31 20.77
N LEU A 155 8.77 5.35 20.44
CA LEU A 155 9.36 4.54 19.38
C LEU A 155 9.13 3.05 19.65
N HIS A 156 9.00 2.26 18.59
CA HIS A 156 8.85 0.81 18.74
C HIS A 156 10.17 0.24 19.31
N PRO A 157 10.14 -0.50 20.44
CA PRO A 157 11.38 -0.86 21.14
C PRO A 157 12.27 -1.85 20.38
N ARG A 158 11.73 -2.59 19.40
CA ARG A 158 12.43 -3.58 18.56
C ARG A 158 11.74 -3.79 17.22
N LEU A 159 12.44 -3.80 16.10
CA LEU A 159 11.86 -4.21 14.80
C LEU A 159 11.44 -5.68 14.81
#